data_AF-A0AB34HKL7-F1
#
_entry.id   AF-A0AB34HKL7-F1
#
_cell.length_a   1.000
_cell.length_b   1.000
_cell.length_c   1.000
_cell.angle_alpha   90.00
_cell.angle_beta   90.00
_cell.angle_gamma   90.00
#
_symmetry.space_group_name_H-M   'P 1'
#
loop_
_entity.id
_entity.type
_entity.pdbx_description
1 polymer ?
#
loop_
_entity_poly.entity_id
_entity_poly.type
_entity_poly.pdbx_seq_one_letter_code
_entity_poly.pdbx_strand_id
1 'polypeptide(L)'
;MKVLKYKEVKSSRECATCPPGRDEFQYLSSHLAGITKADKYRKFLSFQKQVLAKQDVWKSDFTGSKVAMCHEKKLEQKLQKICVCDPEEFNRLQVFGEVFEDICNSSLIFGDILKEIKDEYELYMLLLLKTQPTEQYKTLLTHIQGLETRRVRTADLDQAREELRALVMAIKAALDRNDK
;
A
#
# COMPACT_ATOMS: atom_id res chain seq x y z
N MET A 1 42.05 -15.51 24.34
CA MET A 1 43.42 -15.96 24.64
C MET A 1 43.52 -16.24 26.13
N LYS A 2 43.88 -17.46 26.53
CA LYS A 2 44.09 -17.82 27.94
C LYS A 2 45.59 -17.88 28.18
N VAL A 3 46.05 -17.31 29.28
CA VAL A 3 47.47 -17.36 29.68
C VAL A 3 47.62 -18.32 30.84
N LEU A 4 48.72 -19.07 30.84
CA LEU A 4 49.05 -20.01 31.88
C LEU A 4 49.76 -19.24 33.01
N LYS A 5 49.22 -19.26 34.23
CA LYS A 5 49.86 -18.69 35.42
C LYS A 5 50.04 -19.78 36.47
N TYR A 6 51.14 -19.73 37.21
CA TYR A 6 51.31 -20.57 38.39
C TYR A 6 50.18 -20.33 39.38
N LYS A 7 49.68 -21.42 39.96
CA LYS A 7 48.67 -21.37 41.01
C LYS A 7 49.30 -20.74 42.25
N GLU A 8 48.62 -19.76 42.85
CA GLU A 8 49.14 -19.08 44.03
C GLU A 8 49.23 -20.05 45.22
N VAL A 9 50.42 -20.10 45.84
CA VAL A 9 50.68 -20.94 47.01
C VAL A 9 49.88 -20.35 48.18
N LYS A 10 49.04 -21.17 48.80
CA LYS A 10 48.11 -20.73 49.85
C LYS A 10 48.82 -20.29 51.13
N SER A 11 50.07 -20.69 51.34
CA SER A 11 50.86 -20.37 52.53
C SER A 11 52.36 -20.45 52.26
N SER A 12 53.13 -19.45 52.69
CA SER A 12 54.60 -19.44 52.57
C SER A 12 55.28 -20.50 53.45
N ARG A 13 54.57 -21.07 54.44
CA ARG A 13 55.09 -22.11 55.34
C ARG A 13 55.09 -23.51 54.73
N GLU A 14 54.32 -23.74 53.67
CA GLU A 14 54.27 -25.04 52.98
C GLU A 14 55.47 -25.25 52.03
N CYS A 15 56.19 -24.18 51.66
CA CYS A 15 57.36 -24.25 50.77
C CYS A 15 58.59 -24.94 51.38
N ALA A 16 58.69 -25.05 52.70
CA ALA A 16 59.90 -25.59 53.36
C ALA A 16 59.85 -27.11 53.61
N THR A 17 58.67 -27.74 53.59
CA THR A 17 58.49 -29.14 54.04
C THR A 17 57.88 -30.07 52.99
N CYS A 18 57.47 -29.56 51.83
CA CYS A 18 56.89 -30.39 50.78
C CYS A 18 57.97 -30.88 49.79
N PRO A 19 57.93 -32.15 49.35
CA PRO A 19 58.74 -32.61 48.22
C PRO A 19 58.43 -31.75 46.98
N PRO A 20 59.33 -31.63 45.97
CA PRO A 20 59.05 -30.83 44.78
C PRO A 20 57.77 -31.34 44.12
N GLY A 21 56.66 -30.64 44.38
CA GLY A 21 55.35 -30.95 43.85
C GLY A 21 55.36 -30.69 42.36
N ARG A 22 54.49 -31.39 41.61
CA ARG A 22 54.31 -31.09 40.18
C ARG A 22 53.83 -29.65 40.06
N ASP A 23 54.44 -28.90 39.17
CA ASP A 23 54.03 -27.53 38.88
C ASP A 23 52.54 -27.50 38.51
N GLU A 24 51.72 -26.93 39.40
CA GLU A 24 50.29 -26.75 39.18
C GLU A 24 50.04 -25.40 38.52
N PHE A 25 49.48 -25.44 37.32
CA PHE A 25 49.17 -24.27 36.52
C PHE A 25 47.66 -24.04 36.43
N GLN A 26 47.25 -22.77 36.36
CA GLN A 26 45.89 -22.38 36.07
C GLN A 26 45.84 -21.49 34.81
N TYR A 27 44.83 -21.73 33.97
CA TYR A 27 44.51 -20.87 32.84
C TYR A 27 43.71 -19.65 33.31
N LEU A 28 44.24 -18.46 33.10
CA LEU A 28 43.55 -17.19 33.34
C LEU A 28 43.17 -16.55 32.00
N SER A 29 41.97 -15.97 31.95
CA SER A 29 41.55 -15.15 30.80
C SER A 29 42.39 -13.87 30.76
N SER A 30 43.16 -13.68 29.70
CA SER A 30 43.94 -12.46 29.51
C SER A 30 43.03 -11.28 29.13
N HIS A 31 43.31 -10.10 29.70
CA HIS A 31 42.68 -8.82 29.31
C HIS A 31 43.03 -8.41 27.87
N LEU A 32 44.11 -8.96 27.31
CA LEU A 32 44.49 -8.79 25.89
C LEU A 32 43.62 -9.60 24.94
N ALA A 33 42.80 -10.53 25.45
CA ALA A 33 41.81 -11.24 24.67
C ALA A 33 40.58 -10.35 24.38
N GLY A 34 40.83 -9.15 23.85
CA GLY A 34 39.81 -8.18 23.49
C GLY A 34 38.75 -8.75 22.54
N ILE A 35 37.75 -7.92 22.22
CA ILE A 35 36.58 -8.32 21.44
C ILE A 35 37.02 -9.03 20.14
N THR A 36 36.71 -10.31 20.03
CA THR A 36 37.08 -11.10 18.84
C THR A 36 36.28 -10.64 17.62
N LYS A 37 36.72 -10.99 16.41
CA LYS A 37 35.91 -10.73 15.19
C LYS A 37 34.51 -11.34 15.31
N ALA A 38 34.39 -12.52 15.90
CA ALA A 38 33.10 -13.18 16.15
C ALA A 38 32.22 -12.38 17.12
N ASP A 39 32.81 -11.79 18.17
CA ASP A 39 32.07 -10.94 19.11
C ASP A 39 31.64 -9.62 18.47
N LYS A 40 32.49 -9.01 17.65
CA LYS A 40 32.12 -7.83 16.85
C LYS A 40 30.98 -8.15 15.88
N TYR A 41 31.04 -9.29 15.21
CA TYR A 41 29.99 -9.74 14.30
C TYR A 41 28.67 -10.02 15.04
N ARG A 42 28.71 -10.68 16.21
CA ARG A 42 27.53 -10.88 17.05
C ARG A 42 26.91 -9.56 17.52
N LYS A 43 27.74 -8.59 17.92
CA LYS A 43 27.26 -7.25 18.28
C LYS A 43 26.63 -6.53 17.07
N PHE A 44 27.24 -6.62 15.89
CA PHE A 44 26.69 -6.08 14.65
C PHE A 44 25.32 -6.70 14.33
N LEU A 45 25.19 -8.03 14.38
CA LEU A 45 23.91 -8.70 14.16
C LEU A 45 22.85 -8.30 15.19
N SER A 46 23.24 -8.16 16.47
CA SER A 46 22.32 -7.69 17.51
C SER A 46 21.85 -6.26 17.27
N PHE A 47 22.74 -5.38 16.79
CA PHE A 47 22.42 -4.01 16.43
C PHE A 47 21.50 -3.97 15.20
N GLN A 48 21.79 -4.74 14.15
CA GLN A 48 20.91 -4.87 12.99
C GLN A 48 19.52 -5.34 13.41
N LYS A 49 19.42 -6.32 14.31
CA LYS A 49 18.13 -6.81 14.81
C LYS A 49 17.40 -5.77 15.67
N GLN A 50 18.10 -5.02 16.52
CA GLN A 50 17.48 -4.10 17.49
C GLN A 50 17.23 -2.69 16.94
N VAL A 51 18.00 -2.27 15.93
CA VAL A 51 17.98 -0.91 15.39
C VAL A 51 17.44 -0.87 13.97
N LEU A 52 17.86 -1.80 13.10
CA LEU A 52 17.36 -1.88 11.72
C LEU A 52 16.07 -2.70 11.62
N ALA A 53 15.94 -3.80 12.37
CA ALA A 53 14.73 -4.62 12.42
C ALA A 53 13.79 -4.23 13.57
N LYS A 54 13.67 -2.93 13.86
CA LYS A 54 12.60 -2.46 14.75
C LYS A 54 11.26 -2.79 14.10
N GLN A 55 10.42 -3.52 14.83
CA GLN A 55 9.07 -3.95 14.47
C GLN A 55 8.16 -2.79 14.00
N ASP A 56 8.54 -1.54 14.25
CA ASP A 56 7.83 -0.35 13.77
C ASP A 56 7.82 -0.27 12.23
N VAL A 57 8.86 -0.77 11.55
CA VAL A 57 8.91 -0.88 10.07
C VAL A 57 7.97 -1.97 9.55
N TRP A 58 7.59 -2.94 10.37
CA TRP A 58 6.66 -4.02 9.98
C TRP A 58 5.19 -3.65 10.23
N LYS A 59 4.91 -2.62 11.05
CA LYS A 59 3.55 -2.13 11.28
C LYS A 59 3.09 -1.19 10.17
N SER A 60 3.97 -0.37 9.61
CA SER A 60 3.71 0.36 8.39
C SER A 60 4.10 -0.52 7.20
N ASP A 61 3.15 -0.92 6.36
CA ASP A 61 3.47 -1.58 5.09
C ASP A 61 4.33 -0.65 4.23
N PHE A 62 5.65 -0.77 4.32
CA PHE A 62 6.58 0.05 3.54
C PHE A 62 6.38 -0.14 2.02
N THR A 63 5.99 -1.35 1.62
CA THR A 63 5.67 -1.71 0.23
C THR A 63 4.29 -1.22 -0.22
N GLY A 64 3.43 -0.76 0.70
CA GLY A 64 2.05 -0.37 0.39
C GLY A 64 1.13 -1.53 -0.01
N SER A 65 1.48 -2.78 0.30
CA SER A 65 0.73 -3.98 -0.13
C SER A 65 -0.73 -3.97 0.32
N LYS A 66 -1.03 -3.59 1.56
CA LYS A 66 -2.42 -3.40 2.02
C LYS A 66 -3.18 -2.36 1.20
N VAL A 67 -2.54 -1.23 0.88
CA VAL A 67 -3.16 -0.15 0.10
C VAL A 67 -3.46 -0.64 -1.33
N ALA A 68 -2.52 -1.35 -1.94
CA ALA A 68 -2.73 -1.97 -3.25
C ALA A 68 -3.90 -2.97 -3.24
N MET A 69 -3.98 -3.86 -2.25
CA MET A 69 -5.11 -4.79 -2.09
C MET A 69 -6.45 -4.06 -1.90
N CYS A 70 -6.46 -2.93 -1.17
CA CYS A 70 -7.67 -2.11 -1.02
C CYS A 70 -8.14 -1.54 -2.36
N HIS A 71 -7.22 -1.02 -3.17
CA HIS A 71 -7.53 -0.49 -4.51
C HIS A 71 -7.98 -1.60 -5.47
N GLU A 72 -7.34 -2.77 -5.44
CA GLU A 72 -7.71 -3.94 -6.23
C GLU A 72 -9.15 -4.41 -5.89
N LYS A 73 -9.47 -4.54 -4.60
CA LYS A 73 -10.82 -4.89 -4.17
C LYS A 73 -11.85 -3.83 -4.56
N LYS A 74 -11.50 -2.54 -4.47
CA LYS A 74 -12.37 -1.43 -4.90
C LYS A 74 -12.64 -1.51 -6.41
N LEU A 75 -11.62 -1.82 -7.20
CA LEU A 75 -11.73 -2.00 -8.65
C LEU A 75 -12.67 -3.15 -8.99
N GLU A 76 -12.46 -4.33 -8.40
CA GLU A 76 -13.31 -5.50 -8.60
C GLU A 76 -14.78 -5.19 -8.29
N GLN A 77 -15.04 -4.55 -7.14
CA GLN A 77 -16.40 -4.17 -6.73
C GLN A 77 -17.04 -3.14 -7.67
N LYS A 78 -16.28 -2.19 -8.20
CA LYS A 78 -16.81 -1.20 -9.16
C LYS A 78 -17.09 -1.83 -10.52
N LEU A 79 -16.21 -2.71 -11.00
CA LEU A 79 -16.39 -3.41 -12.26
C LEU A 79 -17.60 -4.37 -12.23
N GLN A 80 -17.82 -5.08 -11.12
CA GLN A 80 -19.00 -5.95 -10.95
C GLN A 80 -20.34 -5.19 -11.00
N LYS A 81 -20.35 -3.89 -10.68
CA LYS A 81 -21.55 -3.05 -10.70
C LYS A 81 -21.88 -2.49 -12.08
N ILE A 82 -20.95 -2.57 -13.03
CA ILE A 82 -21.18 -2.10 -14.39
C ILE A 82 -22.15 -3.07 -15.06
N CYS A 83 -23.23 -2.54 -15.61
CA CYS A 83 -24.22 -3.33 -16.33
C CYS A 83 -23.63 -3.84 -17.65
N VAL A 84 -23.76 -5.15 -17.91
CA VAL A 84 -23.31 -5.80 -19.17
C VAL A 84 -24.12 -5.31 -20.38
N CYS A 85 -25.24 -4.64 -20.15
CA CYS A 85 -26.13 -4.14 -21.20
C CYS A 85 -25.68 -2.82 -21.84
N ASP A 86 -24.61 -2.18 -21.36
CA ASP A 86 -24.08 -0.94 -21.94
C ASP A 86 -23.01 -1.28 -22.98
N PRO A 87 -23.24 -1.02 -24.29
CA PRO A 87 -22.28 -1.35 -25.34
C PRO A 87 -21.02 -0.47 -25.30
N GLU A 88 -21.03 0.57 -24.49
CA GLU A 88 -19.96 1.56 -24.38
C GLU A 88 -19.01 1.24 -23.20
N GLU A 89 -17.78 0.86 -23.55
CA GLU A 89 -16.66 0.62 -22.61
C GLU A 89 -16.26 1.86 -21.76
N PHE A 90 -16.94 3.00 -21.95
CA PHE A 90 -16.70 4.24 -21.20
C PHE A 90 -16.91 4.10 -19.70
N ASN A 91 -17.92 3.33 -19.27
CA ASN A 91 -18.15 3.09 -17.86
C ASN A 91 -16.96 2.36 -17.21
N ARG A 92 -16.32 1.44 -17.95
CA ARG A 92 -15.12 0.74 -17.49
C ARG A 92 -13.92 1.70 -17.45
N LEU A 93 -13.75 2.52 -18.48
CA LEU A 93 -12.69 3.53 -18.52
C LEU A 93 -12.80 4.53 -17.36
N GLN A 94 -14.01 4.99 -17.04
CA GLN A 94 -14.27 5.85 -15.89
C GLN A 94 -13.85 5.17 -14.58
N VAL A 95 -14.23 3.90 -14.39
CA VAL A 95 -13.86 3.15 -13.18
C VAL A 95 -12.33 3.01 -13.07
N PHE A 96 -11.63 2.75 -14.17
CA PHE A 96 -10.17 2.71 -14.18
C PHE A 96 -9.55 4.07 -13.83
N GLY A 97 -10.09 5.16 -14.39
CA GLY A 97 -9.65 6.53 -14.08
C GLY A 97 -9.79 6.86 -12.59
N GLU A 98 -10.95 6.57 -12.00
CA GLU A 98 -11.21 6.82 -10.58
C GLU A 98 -10.27 6.02 -9.67
N VAL A 99 -10.03 4.72 -9.97
CA VAL A 99 -9.11 3.90 -9.17
C VAL A 99 -7.65 4.34 -9.37
N PHE A 100 -7.27 4.75 -10.57
CA PHE A 100 -5.93 5.28 -10.83
C PHE A 100 -5.68 6.58 -10.06
N GLU A 101 -6.69 7.46 -9.97
CA GLU A 101 -6.62 8.67 -9.16
C GLU A 101 -6.50 8.34 -7.66
N ASP A 102 -7.22 7.33 -7.17
CA ASP A 102 -7.06 6.83 -5.80
C ASP A 102 -5.62 6.33 -5.53
N ILE A 103 -5.01 5.62 -6.49
CA ILE A 103 -3.62 5.14 -6.41
C ILE A 103 -2.68 6.34 -6.31
N CYS A 104 -2.83 7.34 -7.17
CA CYS A 104 -2.01 8.55 -7.15
C CYS A 104 -2.11 9.28 -5.81
N ASN A 105 -3.34 9.49 -5.32
CA ASN A 105 -3.59 10.18 -4.04
C ASN A 105 -3.08 9.40 -2.82
N SER A 106 -3.02 8.06 -2.92
CA SER A 106 -2.52 7.22 -1.84
C SER A 106 -0.99 7.11 -1.78
N SER A 107 -0.29 7.52 -2.84
CA SER A 107 1.17 7.40 -2.97
C SER A 107 1.87 8.74 -2.77
N LEU A 108 2.56 8.90 -1.64
CA LEU A 108 3.29 10.15 -1.33
C LEU A 108 4.52 10.37 -2.24
N ILE A 109 5.12 9.31 -2.75
CA ILE A 109 6.39 9.38 -3.51
C ILE A 109 6.14 9.40 -5.01
N PHE A 110 5.21 8.55 -5.48
CA PHE A 110 4.97 8.35 -6.91
C PHE A 110 3.69 8.99 -7.41
N GLY A 111 2.85 9.55 -6.53
CA GLY A 111 1.55 10.10 -6.91
C GLY A 111 1.63 11.16 -8.00
N ASP A 112 2.49 12.16 -7.81
CA ASP A 112 2.65 13.26 -8.77
C ASP A 112 3.23 12.76 -10.10
N ILE A 113 4.24 11.88 -10.06
CA ILE A 113 4.86 11.30 -11.26
C ILE A 113 3.84 10.46 -12.06
N LEU A 114 3.04 9.64 -11.38
CA LEU A 114 2.02 8.82 -12.04
C LEU A 114 0.93 9.69 -12.67
N LYS A 115 0.60 10.82 -12.05
CA LYS A 115 -0.34 11.80 -12.58
C LYS A 115 0.21 12.47 -13.84
N GLU A 116 1.45 12.93 -13.81
CA GLU A 116 2.12 13.49 -15.00
C GLU A 116 2.18 12.49 -16.16
N ILE A 117 2.52 11.22 -15.88
CA ILE A 117 2.54 10.16 -16.89
C ILE A 117 1.15 9.96 -17.51
N LYS A 118 0.09 9.96 -16.69
CA LYS A 118 -1.29 9.85 -17.19
C LYS A 118 -1.68 11.05 -18.04
N ASP A 119 -1.38 12.27 -17.59
CA ASP A 119 -1.73 13.50 -18.29
C ASP A 119 -1.03 13.59 -19.66
N GLU A 120 0.25 13.22 -19.74
CA GLU A 120 1.00 13.12 -21.00
C GLU A 120 0.44 12.04 -21.94
N TYR A 121 0.04 10.88 -21.39
CA TYR A 121 -0.58 9.83 -22.19
C TYR A 121 -1.95 10.26 -22.74
N GLU A 122 -2.77 10.94 -21.92
CA GLU A 122 -4.05 11.50 -22.34
C GLU A 122 -3.87 12.56 -23.43
N LEU A 123 -2.86 13.43 -23.29
CA LEU A 123 -2.49 14.41 -24.31
C LEU A 123 -2.07 13.74 -25.62
N TYR A 124 -1.22 12.71 -25.53
CA TYR A 124 -0.77 11.94 -26.69
C TYR A 124 -1.95 11.27 -27.41
N MET A 125 -2.84 10.62 -26.65
CA MET A 125 -4.05 10.01 -27.21
C MET A 125 -4.93 11.06 -27.88
N LEU A 126 -5.12 12.23 -27.25
CA LEU A 126 -5.89 13.32 -27.83
C LEU A 126 -5.27 13.84 -29.15
N LEU A 127 -3.95 13.92 -29.24
CA LEU A 127 -3.24 14.32 -30.46
C LEU A 127 -3.35 13.26 -31.57
N LEU A 128 -3.16 11.99 -31.24
CA LEU A 128 -3.35 10.88 -32.19
C LEU A 128 -4.76 10.89 -32.77
N LEU A 129 -5.75 11.07 -31.90
CA LEU A 129 -7.14 11.11 -32.28
C LEU A 129 -7.48 12.32 -33.17
N LYS A 130 -6.87 13.49 -32.91
CA LYS A 130 -7.04 14.68 -33.77
C LYS A 130 -6.37 14.54 -35.15
N THR A 131 -5.30 13.76 -35.24
CA THR A 131 -4.48 13.63 -36.46
C THR A 131 -4.93 12.47 -37.36
N GLN A 132 -5.60 11.45 -36.82
CA GLN A 132 -6.19 10.34 -37.58
C GLN A 132 -7.71 10.24 -37.35
N PRO A 133 -8.55 10.79 -38.27
CA PRO A 133 -9.99 10.69 -38.13
C PRO A 133 -10.47 9.30 -38.57
N THR A 134 -10.50 8.35 -37.64
CA THR A 134 -11.23 7.08 -37.81
C THR A 134 -12.71 7.32 -37.47
N GLU A 135 -13.65 6.66 -38.14
CA GLU A 135 -15.10 6.80 -37.84
C GLU A 135 -15.43 6.53 -36.36
N GLN A 136 -14.70 5.62 -35.70
CA GLN A 136 -14.81 5.36 -34.26
C GLN A 136 -14.46 6.57 -33.37
N TYR A 137 -13.58 7.47 -33.83
CA TYR A 137 -13.22 8.68 -33.11
C TYR A 137 -14.32 9.74 -33.14
N LYS A 138 -15.03 9.89 -34.27
CA LYS A 138 -16.17 10.80 -34.33
C LYS A 138 -17.21 10.41 -33.29
N THR A 139 -17.51 9.12 -33.19
CA THR A 139 -18.39 8.55 -32.17
C THR A 139 -17.88 8.86 -30.75
N LEU A 140 -16.63 8.51 -30.44
CA LEU A 140 -16.00 8.81 -29.15
C LEU A 140 -16.05 10.31 -28.78
N LEU A 141 -15.73 11.20 -29.72
CA LEU A 141 -15.75 12.65 -29.51
C LEU A 141 -17.18 13.15 -29.23
N THR A 142 -18.17 12.63 -29.96
CA THR A 142 -19.59 12.93 -29.69
C THR A 142 -20.05 12.42 -28.33
N HIS A 143 -19.54 11.27 -27.86
CA HIS A 143 -19.83 10.78 -26.50
C HIS A 143 -19.19 11.65 -25.42
N ILE A 144 -17.93 12.07 -25.57
CA ILE A 144 -17.25 12.95 -24.62
C ILE A 144 -17.98 14.30 -24.51
N GLN A 145 -18.33 14.91 -25.64
CA GLN A 145 -19.14 16.13 -25.68
C GLN A 145 -20.55 15.92 -25.09
N GLY A 146 -21.13 14.74 -25.35
CA GLY A 146 -22.38 14.29 -24.74
C GLY A 146 -22.29 14.18 -23.22
N LEU A 147 -21.16 13.72 -22.67
CA LEU A 147 -20.93 13.59 -21.23
C LEU A 147 -20.70 14.96 -20.55
N GLU A 148 -20.01 15.89 -21.21
CA GLU A 148 -19.88 17.27 -20.75
C GLU A 148 -21.23 17.99 -20.70
N THR A 149 -22.09 17.75 -21.71
CA THR A 149 -23.46 18.31 -21.76
C THR A 149 -24.46 17.56 -20.86
N ARG A 150 -24.23 16.27 -20.57
CA ARG A 150 -25.10 15.44 -19.70
C ARG A 150 -25.08 15.85 -18.23
N ARG A 151 -24.21 16.77 -17.81
CA ARG A 151 -24.32 17.44 -16.50
C ARG A 151 -25.61 18.29 -16.33
N VAL A 152 -26.47 18.41 -17.35
CA VAL A 152 -27.63 19.33 -17.34
C VAL A 152 -28.97 18.66 -17.71
N ARG A 153 -29.39 17.60 -17.02
CA ARG A 153 -30.82 17.19 -17.01
C ARG A 153 -31.36 17.00 -15.59
N THR A 154 -30.97 17.88 -14.66
CA THR A 154 -31.61 17.98 -13.35
C THR A 154 -33.08 18.41 -13.46
N ALA A 155 -33.39 19.37 -14.35
CA ALA A 155 -34.75 19.88 -14.55
C ALA A 155 -35.75 18.82 -15.04
N ASP A 156 -35.37 17.98 -16.02
CA ASP A 156 -36.26 16.92 -16.53
C ASP A 156 -36.51 15.83 -15.47
N LEU A 157 -35.50 15.54 -14.64
CA LEU A 157 -35.61 14.57 -13.54
C LEU A 157 -36.48 15.09 -12.40
N ASP A 158 -36.37 16.38 -12.07
CA ASP A 158 -37.21 17.02 -11.06
C ASP A 158 -38.67 17.10 -11.53
N GLN A 159 -38.91 17.43 -12.80
CA GLN A 159 -40.25 17.43 -13.40
C GLN A 159 -40.89 16.03 -13.38
N ALA A 160 -40.16 15.00 -13.82
CA ALA A 160 -40.66 13.62 -13.79
C ALA A 160 -40.95 13.13 -12.36
N ARG A 161 -40.18 13.62 -11.37
CA ARG A 161 -40.39 13.29 -9.95
C ARG A 161 -41.67 13.91 -9.40
N GLU A 162 -41.99 15.15 -9.78
CA GLU A 162 -43.23 15.80 -9.36
C GLU A 162 -44.47 15.18 -10.03
N GLU A 163 -44.36 14.82 -11.31
CA GLU A 163 -45.43 14.11 -12.02
C GLU A 163 -45.73 12.75 -11.39
N LEU A 164 -44.69 12.00 -11.00
CA LEU A 164 -44.85 10.73 -10.30
C LEU A 164 -45.53 10.91 -8.94
N ARG A 165 -45.17 11.96 -8.18
CA ARG A 165 -45.83 12.26 -6.90
C ARG A 165 -47.29 12.60 -7.08
N ALA A 166 -47.63 13.41 -8.08
CA ALA A 166 -49.01 13.75 -8.40
C ALA A 166 -49.83 12.50 -8.76
N LEU A 167 -49.26 11.61 -9.58
CA LEU A 167 -49.90 10.36 -9.99
C LEU A 167 -50.14 9.43 -8.79
N VAL A 168 -49.14 9.26 -7.92
CA VAL A 168 -49.26 8.42 -6.72
C VAL A 168 -50.33 8.95 -5.76
N MET A 169 -50.44 10.28 -5.59
CA MET A 169 -51.52 10.87 -4.79
C MET A 169 -52.90 10.63 -5.41
N ALA A 170 -53.03 10.76 -6.73
CA ALA A 170 -54.28 10.48 -7.43
C ALA A 170 -54.71 9.01 -7.30
N ILE A 171 -53.75 8.08 -7.40
CA ILE A 171 -54.00 6.64 -7.22
C ILE A 171 -54.46 6.34 -5.79
N LYS A 172 -53.81 6.90 -4.77
CA LYS A 172 -54.23 6.73 -3.37
C LYS A 172 -55.64 7.27 -3.12
N ALA A 173 -55.95 8.46 -3.63
CA ALA A 173 -57.28 9.03 -3.51
C ALA A 173 -58.37 8.22 -4.25
N ALA A 174 -58.02 7.57 -5.37
CA ALA A 174 -58.92 6.67 -6.09
C ALA A 174 -59.13 5.34 -5.34
N LEU A 175 -58.09 4.79 -4.71
CA LEU A 175 -58.18 3.62 -3.82
C LEU A 175 -59.07 3.91 -2.61
N ASP A 176 -58.85 5.02 -1.91
CA ASP A 176 -59.64 5.42 -0.73
C ASP A 176 -61.13 5.66 -1.06
N ARG A 177 -61.45 5.96 -2.32
CA ARG A 177 -62.84 6.08 -2.81
C ARG A 177 -63.49 4.75 -3.16
N ASN A 178 -62.70 3.74 -3.54
CA ASN A 178 -63.20 2.38 -3.83
C ASN A 178 -63.35 1.54 -2.56
N ASP A 179 -62.62 1.86 -1.49
CA ASP A 179 -62.71 1.18 -0.19
C ASP A 179 -63.84 1.74 0.72
N LYS A 180 -64.70 2.63 0.20
CA LYS A 180 -65.92 3.15 0.86
C LYS A 180 -67.18 2.59 0.19
#